data_AF-A0A3L7VRH0-F1
#
_entry.id   AF-A0A3L7VRH0-F1
#
_cell.length_a   1.000
_cell.length_b   1.000
_cell.length_c   1.000
_cell.angle_alpha   90.00
_cell.angle_beta   90.00
_cell.angle_gamma   90.00
#
_symmetry.space_group_name_H-M   'P 1'
#
loop_
_entity.id
_entity.type
_entity.pdbx_description
1 polymer ?
#
loop_
_entity_poly.entity_id
_entity_poly.type
_entity_poly.pdbx_seq_one_letter_code
_entity_poly.pdbx_strand_id
1 'polypeptide(L)'
;MIERVRLQQIRSWTAGEIRFSAGPQILWGANGAGKTTAIEALLVAATGRSHRASALRELVQEGASSGAFTVTLRDPREAQDDPLAATTLAAEIGRSERTRYLVNGTARRSETLGEKLKIAAFVPEETGLVVGAPSVRRAALDRMAIQWKAGYRAALTRYERTLKQRNRLLKDALESDGAERRAISAEMKPWTELLISSGAEIVAARNELLRALAGPLTTAHREVAPTEGDLTAHYVSREAHLLDDDADAAATHLRRSFDETAESEGYQGHTLVGPHRDDLTFKADGKDLAPIASRGQQRSLLLALLFAEIELLTTDHGEPPLLLLDDAFSELDPERRDHLVQRLTSLPQTIITTTTLGDLAPRLVAASACQEVVRGPRGSEVKRER
;
A
#
# COMPACT_ATOMS: atom_id res chain seq x y z
N MET A 1 -2.82 19.26 1.12
CA MET A 1 -1.50 18.96 1.71
C MET A 1 -1.65 18.46 3.14
N ILE A 2 -0.73 17.63 3.63
CA ILE A 2 -0.65 17.22 5.03
C ILE A 2 -0.10 18.38 5.86
N GLU A 3 -0.84 18.83 6.85
CA GLU A 3 -0.38 19.83 7.82
C GLU A 3 0.28 19.14 9.02
N ARG A 4 -0.24 17.96 9.39
CA ARG A 4 0.13 17.34 10.67
C ARG A 4 -0.25 15.88 10.80
N VAL A 5 0.56 15.14 11.54
CA VAL A 5 0.26 13.80 12.04
C VAL A 5 0.36 13.80 13.57
N ARG A 6 -0.73 13.46 14.24
CA ARG A 6 -0.77 13.20 15.70
C ARG A 6 -0.81 11.71 15.94
N LEU A 7 -0.02 11.25 16.92
CA LEU A 7 0.13 9.85 17.30
C LEU A 7 -0.13 9.72 18.80
N GLN A 8 -0.86 8.68 19.20
CA GLN A 8 -1.11 8.35 20.60
C GLN A 8 -1.11 6.84 20.78
N GLN A 9 -0.18 6.33 21.59
CA GLN A 9 0.00 4.89 21.85
C GLN A 9 0.16 4.06 20.57
N ILE A 10 0.94 4.56 19.61
CA ILE A 10 1.22 3.88 18.34
C ILE A 10 2.72 3.59 18.22
N ARG A 11 3.09 2.32 18.07
CA ARG A 11 4.48 1.84 17.97
C ARG A 11 5.31 2.36 19.14
N SER A 12 6.31 3.20 18.88
CA SER A 12 7.17 3.82 19.88
C SER A 12 6.65 5.17 20.40
N TRP A 13 5.52 5.67 19.87
CA TRP A 13 4.94 6.98 20.22
C TRP A 13 3.84 6.85 21.27
N THR A 14 4.15 7.26 22.50
CA THR A 14 3.17 7.37 23.60
C THR A 14 2.16 8.49 23.33
N ALA A 15 2.65 9.67 22.98
CA ALA A 15 1.88 10.81 22.49
C ALA A 15 2.84 11.75 21.75
N GLY A 16 2.49 12.21 20.56
CA GLY A 16 3.33 13.12 19.80
C GLY A 16 2.65 13.72 18.59
N GLU A 17 3.30 14.74 18.04
CA GLU A 17 2.81 15.52 16.91
C GLU A 17 3.99 15.85 15.99
N ILE A 18 3.82 15.60 14.70
CA ILE A 18 4.75 15.99 13.65
C ILE A 18 4.01 16.96 12.73
N ARG A 19 4.60 18.13 12.49
CA ARG A 19 4.02 19.16 11.60
C ARG A 19 4.74 19.14 10.28
N PHE A 20 4.02 19.42 9.21
CA PHE A 20 4.56 19.42 7.86
C PHE A 20 4.16 20.73 7.16
N SER A 21 5.03 21.21 6.28
CA SER A 21 4.75 22.30 5.35
C SER A 21 4.83 21.80 3.91
N ALA A 22 4.61 22.71 2.95
CA ALA A 22 4.78 22.43 1.54
C ALA A 22 6.25 22.07 1.21
N GLY A 23 6.44 21.44 0.06
CA GLY A 23 7.75 21.01 -0.43
C GLY A 23 8.30 19.78 0.29
N PRO A 24 9.61 19.51 0.14
CA PRO A 24 10.27 18.38 0.76
C PRO A 24 10.39 18.53 2.30
N GLN A 25 10.06 17.47 3.02
CA GLN A 25 10.11 17.39 4.48
C GLN A 25 10.96 16.18 4.88
N ILE A 26 12.00 16.37 5.67
CA ILE A 26 12.91 15.29 6.09
C ILE A 26 12.71 15.00 7.58
N LEU A 27 12.32 13.77 7.89
CA LEU A 27 12.37 13.19 9.22
C LEU A 27 13.66 12.40 9.36
N TRP A 28 14.58 12.81 10.24
CA TRP A 28 15.86 12.14 10.42
C TRP A 28 16.11 11.73 11.88
N GLY A 29 17.04 10.80 12.11
CA GLY A 29 17.37 10.31 13.45
C GLY A 29 17.69 8.82 13.48
N ALA A 30 18.07 8.28 14.63
CA ALA A 30 18.52 6.89 14.74
C ALA A 30 17.48 5.84 14.29
N ASN A 31 17.94 4.63 13.97
CA ASN A 31 17.07 3.49 13.71
C ASN A 31 16.19 3.18 14.92
N GLY A 32 14.92 2.87 14.68
CA GLY A 32 13.93 2.65 15.74
C GLY A 32 13.49 3.91 16.49
N ALA A 33 13.89 5.12 16.06
CA ALA A 33 13.45 6.37 16.68
C ALA A 33 11.96 6.68 16.45
N GLY A 34 11.30 6.03 15.48
CA GLY A 34 9.86 6.19 15.22
C GLY A 34 9.50 6.98 13.96
N LYS A 35 10.46 7.30 13.08
CA LYS A 35 10.24 8.02 11.81
C LYS A 35 9.24 7.30 10.90
N THR A 36 9.48 6.01 10.64
CA THR A 36 8.62 5.12 9.84
C THR A 36 7.18 5.05 10.36
N THR A 37 6.94 5.31 11.66
CA THR A 37 5.57 5.33 12.21
C THR A 37 4.71 6.44 11.59
N ALA A 38 5.32 7.58 11.22
CA ALA A 38 4.61 8.66 10.53
C ALA A 38 4.19 8.22 9.12
N ILE A 39 5.12 7.59 8.38
CA ILE A 39 4.87 7.02 7.05
C ILE A 39 3.77 5.95 7.13
N GLU A 40 3.87 5.04 8.11
CA GLU A 40 2.89 3.99 8.34
C GLU A 40 1.49 4.58 8.63
N ALA A 41 1.38 5.62 9.48
CA ALA A 41 0.11 6.27 9.76
C ALA A 41 -0.50 6.94 8.51
N LEU A 42 0.31 7.59 7.68
CA LEU A 42 -0.14 8.21 6.42
C LEU A 42 -0.62 7.16 5.42
N LEU A 43 0.10 6.05 5.26
CA LEU A 43 -0.32 4.93 4.42
C LEU A 43 -1.63 4.30 4.89
N VAL A 44 -1.81 4.12 6.20
CA VAL A 44 -3.08 3.65 6.75
C VAL A 44 -4.19 4.68 6.53
N ALA A 45 -3.89 5.98 6.65
CA ALA A 45 -4.86 7.04 6.39
C ALA A 45 -5.31 7.09 4.92
N ALA A 46 -4.47 6.72 3.96
CA ALA A 46 -4.81 6.65 2.54
C ALA A 46 -5.48 5.33 2.15
N THR A 47 -5.03 4.20 2.70
CA THR A 47 -5.41 2.87 2.18
C THR A 47 -6.22 2.01 3.16
N GLY A 48 -6.27 2.41 4.43
CA GLY A 48 -6.81 1.61 5.52
C GLY A 48 -6.00 0.34 5.81
N ARG A 49 -4.72 0.28 5.39
CA ARG A 49 -3.80 -0.84 5.61
C ARG A 49 -2.42 -0.34 5.99
N SER A 50 -1.71 -1.15 6.79
CA SER A 50 -0.28 -0.96 7.02
C SER A 50 0.49 -1.70 5.94
N HIS A 51 1.63 -1.14 5.53
CA HIS A 51 2.60 -1.82 4.66
C HIS A 51 3.45 -2.85 5.43
N ARG A 52 3.51 -2.74 6.76
CA ARG A 52 4.40 -3.55 7.63
C ARG A 52 3.65 -4.60 8.44
N ALA A 53 2.45 -4.25 8.91
CA ALA A 53 1.68 -5.06 9.84
C ALA A 53 0.57 -5.83 9.13
N SER A 54 0.42 -7.10 9.47
CA SER A 54 -0.66 -7.95 8.96
C SER A 54 -2.02 -7.51 9.51
N ALA A 55 -2.05 -7.02 10.74
CA ALA A 55 -3.22 -6.49 11.41
C ALA A 55 -2.92 -5.14 12.07
N LEU A 56 -3.83 -4.18 11.95
CA LEU A 56 -3.63 -2.84 12.50
C LEU A 56 -3.43 -2.82 14.03
N ARG A 57 -3.96 -3.79 14.76
CA ARG A 57 -3.72 -3.94 16.21
C ARG A 57 -2.24 -4.06 16.58
N GLU A 58 -1.38 -4.48 15.65
CA GLU A 58 0.07 -4.56 15.86
C GLU A 58 0.75 -3.17 15.87
N LEU A 59 0.05 -2.13 15.41
CA LEU A 59 0.50 -0.75 15.53
C LEU A 59 0.31 -0.22 16.95
N VAL A 60 -0.57 -0.81 17.76
CA VAL A 60 -0.78 -0.36 19.15
C VAL A 60 0.50 -0.59 19.95
N GLN A 61 0.94 0.46 20.65
CA GLN A 61 2.12 0.43 21.51
C GLN A 61 2.05 -0.74 22.49
N GLU A 62 3.19 -1.36 22.75
CA GLU A 62 3.29 -2.46 23.72
C GLU A 62 2.80 -2.00 25.11
N GLY A 63 2.00 -2.85 25.76
CA GLY A 63 1.36 -2.54 27.05
C GLY A 63 0.09 -1.67 26.96
N ALA A 64 -0.18 -1.00 25.84
CA ALA A 64 -1.42 -0.23 25.67
C ALA A 64 -2.58 -1.10 25.18
N SER A 65 -3.80 -0.85 25.66
CA SER A 65 -5.02 -1.54 25.19
C SER A 65 -5.53 -1.03 23.84
N SER A 66 -5.22 0.23 23.52
CA SER A 66 -5.59 0.91 22.28
C SER A 66 -4.59 1.99 21.92
N GLY A 67 -4.57 2.39 20.65
CA GLY A 67 -3.87 3.57 20.15
C GLY A 67 -4.66 4.27 19.05
N ALA A 68 -4.25 5.48 18.72
CA ALA A 68 -4.88 6.26 17.67
C ALA A 68 -3.86 7.14 16.94
N PHE A 69 -4.19 7.49 15.70
CA PHE A 69 -3.52 8.56 14.99
C PHE A 69 -4.53 9.46 14.28
N THR A 70 -4.12 10.70 14.02
CA THR A 70 -4.91 11.67 13.25
C THR A 70 -4.01 12.42 12.28
N VAL A 71 -4.36 12.35 10.99
CA VAL A 71 -3.76 13.08 9.90
C VAL A 71 -4.64 14.30 9.60
N THR A 72 -4.08 15.50 9.66
CA THR A 72 -4.76 16.75 9.30
C THR A 72 -4.31 17.16 7.91
N LEU A 73 -5.27 17.31 7.01
CA LEU A 73 -5.11 17.78 5.65
C LEU A 73 -5.71 19.17 5.52
N ARG A 74 -5.05 20.03 4.74
CA ARG A 74 -5.55 21.35 4.39
C ARG A 74 -5.40 21.57 2.89
N ASP A 75 -6.43 22.09 2.24
CA ASP A 75 -6.31 22.53 0.86
C ASP A 75 -5.48 23.84 0.85
N PRO A 76 -4.34 23.90 0.14
CA PRO A 76 -3.58 25.15 -0.01
C PRO A 76 -4.35 26.31 -0.63
N ARG A 77 -5.44 26.02 -1.35
CA ARG A 77 -6.28 27.02 -2.04
C ARG A 77 -7.30 27.66 -1.09
N GLU A 78 -7.55 27.04 0.07
CA GLU A 78 -8.47 27.55 1.08
C GLU A 78 -7.77 28.52 2.03
N ALA A 79 -8.52 29.50 2.57
CA ALA A 79 -7.97 30.51 3.47
C ALA A 79 -7.37 29.86 4.73
N GLN A 80 -6.14 30.26 5.11
CA GLN A 80 -5.42 29.67 6.24
C GLN A 80 -6.15 29.80 7.59
N ASP A 81 -7.00 30.81 7.74
CA ASP A 81 -7.69 31.12 9.00
C ASP A 81 -9.05 30.41 9.17
N ASP A 82 -9.51 29.61 8.20
CA ASP A 82 -10.72 28.81 8.38
C ASP A 82 -10.38 27.43 8.99
N PRO A 83 -10.83 27.12 10.22
CA PRO A 83 -10.66 25.80 10.82
C PRO A 83 -11.56 24.72 10.17
N LEU A 84 -12.60 25.10 9.42
CA LEU A 84 -13.44 24.16 8.64
C LEU A 84 -12.78 23.75 7.31
N ALA A 85 -11.74 24.47 6.87
CA ALA A 85 -10.92 24.12 5.70
C ALA A 85 -9.99 22.91 5.95
N ALA A 86 -9.92 22.41 7.18
CA ALA A 86 -9.12 21.23 7.50
C ALA A 86 -9.96 19.94 7.46
N THR A 87 -9.51 18.97 6.66
CA THR A 87 -10.02 17.60 6.72
C THR A 87 -9.16 16.76 7.65
N THR A 88 -9.74 16.06 8.61
CA THR A 88 -9.02 15.12 9.48
C THR A 88 -9.36 13.68 9.12
N LEU A 89 -8.34 12.86 8.90
CA LEU A 89 -8.44 11.41 8.76
C LEU A 89 -7.84 10.77 10.02
N ALA A 90 -8.60 9.96 10.74
CA ALA A 90 -8.11 9.30 11.95
C ALA A 90 -8.45 7.81 11.96
N ALA A 91 -7.63 7.05 12.68
CA ALA A 91 -7.90 5.66 13.00
C ALA A 91 -7.73 5.46 14.50
N GLU A 92 -8.74 4.85 15.12
CA GLU A 92 -8.70 4.37 16.50
C GLU A 92 -8.61 2.85 16.47
N ILE A 93 -7.57 2.32 17.10
CA ILE A 93 -7.15 0.93 16.98
C ILE A 93 -7.14 0.30 18.36
N GLY A 94 -8.02 -0.67 18.59
CA GLY A 94 -7.98 -1.51 19.79
C GLY A 94 -7.21 -2.81 19.54
N ARG A 95 -6.67 -3.42 20.60
CA ARG A 95 -6.07 -4.77 20.51
C ARG A 95 -7.10 -5.86 20.25
N SER A 96 -8.26 -5.73 20.89
CA SER A 96 -9.38 -6.68 20.81
C SER A 96 -10.58 -6.13 20.05
N GLU A 97 -10.63 -4.82 19.87
CA GLU A 97 -11.74 -4.12 19.22
C GLU A 97 -11.50 -3.90 17.73
N ARG A 98 -12.59 -3.71 16.98
CA ARG A 98 -12.51 -3.34 15.57
C ARG A 98 -11.97 -1.91 15.44
N THR A 99 -11.02 -1.73 14.51
CA THR A 99 -10.54 -0.40 14.13
C THR A 99 -11.69 0.49 13.65
N ARG A 100 -11.79 1.69 14.23
CA ARG A 100 -12.72 2.74 13.79
C ARG A 100 -11.95 3.77 12.97
N TYR A 101 -12.47 4.09 11.80
CA TYR A 101 -11.94 5.18 10.97
C TYR A 101 -12.86 6.38 11.08
N LEU A 102 -12.28 7.57 11.16
CA LEU A 102 -13.00 8.82 11.34
C LEU A 102 -12.59 9.80 10.25
N VAL A 103 -13.58 10.47 9.65
CA VAL A 103 -13.37 11.63 8.78
C VAL A 103 -14.09 12.80 9.44
N ASN A 104 -13.35 13.86 9.77
CA ASN A 104 -13.86 15.03 10.51
C ASN A 104 -14.63 14.62 11.78
N GLY A 105 -14.05 13.71 12.56
CA GLY A 105 -14.65 13.17 13.79
C GLY A 105 -15.84 12.22 13.59
N THR A 106 -16.30 12.01 12.35
CA THR A 106 -17.44 11.13 12.09
C THR A 106 -16.98 9.76 11.60
N ALA A 107 -17.54 8.68 12.16
CA ALA A 107 -17.21 7.32 11.75
C ALA A 107 -17.48 7.10 10.26
N ARG A 108 -16.51 6.49 9.59
CA ARG A 108 -16.56 6.12 8.17
C ARG A 108 -16.02 4.70 7.97
N ARG A 109 -16.31 4.14 6.80
CA ARG A 109 -15.72 2.87 6.39
C ARG A 109 -14.31 3.13 5.86
N SER A 110 -13.41 2.16 5.98
CA SER A 110 -12.04 2.25 5.43
C SER A 110 -11.99 2.55 3.93
N GLU A 111 -13.05 2.16 3.23
CA GLU A 111 -13.21 2.23 1.78
C GLU A 111 -13.25 3.67 1.28
N THR A 112 -13.68 4.63 2.11
CA THR A 112 -13.80 6.05 1.73
C THR A 112 -12.52 6.85 2.00
N LEU A 113 -11.47 6.21 2.53
CA LEU A 113 -10.24 6.89 2.91
C LEU A 113 -9.40 7.29 1.68
N GLY A 114 -9.29 6.39 0.70
CA GLY A 114 -8.52 6.61 -0.52
C GLY A 114 -9.02 7.73 -1.41
N GLU A 115 -10.24 8.23 -1.17
CA GLU A 115 -10.80 9.41 -1.85
C GLU A 115 -10.23 10.72 -1.32
N LYS A 116 -9.67 10.72 -0.09
CA LYS A 116 -9.26 11.96 0.61
C LYS A 116 -7.77 12.21 0.61
N LEU A 117 -6.98 11.16 0.45
CA LEU A 117 -5.52 11.24 0.47
C LEU A 117 -4.94 10.27 -0.56
N LYS A 118 -4.26 10.84 -1.57
CA LYS A 118 -3.49 10.10 -2.57
C LYS A 118 -2.02 10.11 -2.18
N ILE A 119 -1.41 8.94 -2.21
CA ILE A 119 -0.03 8.70 -1.82
C ILE A 119 0.63 7.81 -2.86
N ALA A 120 1.79 8.25 -3.34
CA ALA A 120 2.79 7.36 -3.92
C ALA A 120 3.85 7.08 -2.84
N ALA A 121 4.33 5.85 -2.74
CA ALA A 121 5.26 5.50 -1.67
C ALA A 121 6.36 4.54 -2.12
N PHE A 122 7.56 4.77 -1.61
CA PHE A 122 8.63 3.79 -1.56
C PHE A 122 8.85 3.40 -0.10
N VAL A 123 8.67 2.13 0.21
CA VAL A 123 8.94 1.56 1.55
C VAL A 123 9.93 0.40 1.45
N PRO A 124 10.71 0.10 2.51
CA PRO A 124 11.77 -0.91 2.44
C PRO A 124 11.32 -2.29 1.94
N GLU A 125 10.09 -2.71 2.27
CA GLU A 125 9.51 -3.98 1.83
C GLU A 125 9.42 -4.09 0.30
N GLU A 126 9.31 -2.98 -0.42
CA GLU A 126 9.18 -2.94 -1.88
C GLU A 126 10.49 -3.26 -2.61
N THR A 127 11.62 -3.30 -1.92
CA THR A 127 12.84 -3.91 -2.48
C THR A 127 12.61 -5.35 -2.94
N GLY A 128 11.62 -6.04 -2.37
CA GLY A 128 11.16 -7.36 -2.78
C GLY A 128 10.25 -7.39 -4.02
N LEU A 129 9.98 -6.28 -4.71
CA LEU A 129 9.07 -6.30 -5.87
C LEU A 129 9.59 -7.15 -7.03
N VAL A 130 10.91 -7.26 -7.22
CA VAL A 130 11.47 -8.04 -8.34
C VAL A 130 11.76 -9.48 -7.94
N VAL A 131 12.46 -9.70 -6.83
CA VAL A 131 12.98 -11.03 -6.42
C VAL A 131 12.31 -11.55 -5.14
N GLY A 132 11.41 -10.77 -4.54
CA GLY A 132 10.71 -11.14 -3.30
C GLY A 132 9.45 -11.96 -3.53
N ALA A 133 8.71 -12.15 -2.44
CA ALA A 133 7.51 -12.98 -2.43
C ALA A 133 6.33 -12.33 -3.19
N PRO A 134 5.43 -13.13 -3.79
CA PRO A 134 4.20 -12.64 -4.43
C PRO A 134 3.34 -11.73 -3.54
N SER A 135 3.38 -11.94 -2.22
CA SER A 135 2.64 -11.10 -1.26
C SER A 135 3.09 -9.64 -1.27
N VAL A 136 4.37 -9.37 -1.52
CA VAL A 136 4.91 -7.99 -1.61
C VAL A 136 4.33 -7.29 -2.83
N ARG A 137 4.37 -7.97 -3.99
CA ARG A 137 3.83 -7.44 -5.24
C ARG A 137 2.33 -7.24 -5.20
N ARG A 138 1.58 -8.21 -4.64
CA ARG A 138 0.14 -8.04 -4.40
C ARG A 138 -0.15 -6.87 -3.47
N ALA A 139 0.63 -6.68 -2.40
CA ALA A 139 0.43 -5.56 -1.49
C ALA A 139 0.65 -4.19 -2.17
N ALA A 140 1.68 -4.06 -3.02
CA ALA A 140 1.91 -2.85 -3.80
C ALA A 140 0.79 -2.61 -4.83
N LEU A 141 0.35 -3.67 -5.52
CA LEU A 141 -0.74 -3.59 -6.49
C LEU A 141 -2.07 -3.21 -5.81
N ASP A 142 -2.38 -3.80 -4.66
CA ASP A 142 -3.55 -3.47 -3.86
C ASP A 142 -3.48 -2.02 -3.34
N ARG A 143 -2.30 -1.56 -2.91
CA ARG A 143 -2.08 -0.16 -2.48
C ARG A 143 -2.42 0.82 -3.60
N MET A 144 -1.91 0.59 -4.80
CA MET A 144 -2.20 1.42 -5.97
C MET A 144 -3.68 1.35 -6.34
N ALA A 145 -4.25 0.14 -6.42
CA ALA A 145 -5.65 -0.07 -6.82
C ALA A 145 -6.67 0.53 -5.84
N ILE A 146 -6.40 0.50 -4.52
CA ILE A 146 -7.26 1.14 -3.50
C ILE A 146 -7.41 2.64 -3.76
N GLN A 147 -6.35 3.29 -4.24
CA GLN A 147 -6.31 4.73 -4.45
C GLN A 147 -6.82 5.13 -5.83
N TRP A 148 -6.62 4.27 -6.82
CA TRP A 148 -6.96 4.56 -8.21
C TRP A 148 -8.39 4.13 -8.58
N LYS A 149 -8.83 2.92 -8.19
CA LYS A 149 -10.13 2.37 -8.60
C LYS A 149 -11.16 2.47 -7.46
N ALA A 150 -12.23 3.23 -7.70
CA ALA A 150 -13.37 3.30 -6.79
C ALA A 150 -13.97 1.91 -6.53
N GLY A 151 -14.34 1.63 -5.29
CA GLY A 151 -14.94 0.34 -4.88
C GLY A 151 -13.93 -0.80 -4.67
N TYR A 152 -12.68 -0.68 -5.11
CA TYR A 152 -11.67 -1.74 -4.97
C TYR A 152 -11.47 -2.17 -3.52
N ARG A 153 -11.36 -1.21 -2.58
CA ARG A 153 -11.21 -1.53 -1.15
C ARG A 153 -12.41 -2.28 -0.59
N ALA A 154 -13.61 -2.01 -1.08
CA ALA A 154 -14.83 -2.70 -0.68
C ALA A 154 -14.82 -4.16 -1.19
N ALA A 155 -14.46 -4.36 -2.46
CA ALA A 155 -14.30 -5.67 -3.07
C ALA A 155 -13.23 -6.50 -2.32
N LEU A 156 -12.05 -5.93 -2.07
CA LEU A 156 -10.98 -6.58 -1.32
C LEU A 156 -11.41 -6.96 0.10
N THR A 157 -12.08 -6.05 0.82
CA THR A 157 -12.57 -6.34 2.19
C THR A 157 -13.62 -7.45 2.20
N ARG A 158 -14.52 -7.47 1.20
CA ARG A 158 -15.52 -8.53 1.03
C ARG A 158 -14.85 -9.87 0.71
N TYR A 159 -13.88 -9.86 -0.18
CA TYR A 159 -13.09 -11.03 -0.57
C TYR A 159 -12.34 -11.62 0.62
N GLU A 160 -11.55 -10.83 1.36
CA GLU A 160 -10.76 -11.29 2.51
C GLU A 160 -11.65 -11.92 3.60
N ARG A 161 -12.81 -11.31 3.89
CA ARG A 161 -13.76 -11.86 4.87
C ARG A 161 -14.37 -13.18 4.40
N THR A 162 -14.80 -13.22 3.14
CA THR A 162 -15.40 -14.41 2.52
C THR A 162 -14.41 -15.56 2.46
N LEU A 163 -13.16 -15.29 2.06
CA LEU A 163 -12.07 -16.25 2.03
C LEU A 163 -11.82 -16.86 3.42
N LYS A 164 -11.82 -16.04 4.47
CA LYS A 164 -11.65 -16.52 5.85
C LYS A 164 -12.78 -17.45 6.27
N GLN A 165 -14.04 -17.12 5.96
CA GLN A 165 -15.18 -17.97 6.29
C GLN A 165 -15.14 -19.28 5.51
N ARG A 166 -14.89 -19.22 4.20
CA ARG A 166 -14.75 -20.40 3.35
C ARG A 166 -13.63 -21.33 3.82
N ASN A 167 -12.46 -20.79 4.13
CA ASN A 167 -11.33 -21.57 4.65
C ASN A 167 -11.60 -22.18 6.03
N ARG A 168 -12.45 -21.55 6.85
CA ARG A 168 -12.92 -22.17 8.09
C ARG A 168 -13.82 -23.37 7.77
N LEU A 169 -14.84 -23.19 6.93
CA LEU A 169 -15.75 -24.28 6.55
C LEU A 169 -15.01 -25.46 5.88
N LEU A 170 -13.96 -25.20 5.10
CA LEU A 170 -13.12 -26.25 4.53
C LEU A 170 -12.39 -27.08 5.61
N LYS A 171 -11.93 -26.43 6.68
CA LYS A 171 -11.31 -27.13 7.82
C LYS A 171 -12.36 -27.89 8.63
N ASP A 172 -13.48 -27.27 8.93
CA ASP A 172 -14.57 -27.90 9.67
C ASP A 172 -15.08 -29.15 8.90
N ALA A 173 -15.14 -29.09 7.56
CA ALA A 173 -15.51 -30.21 6.69
C ALA A 173 -14.49 -31.37 6.67
N LEU A 174 -13.21 -31.12 6.98
CA LEU A 174 -12.18 -32.16 7.13
C LEU A 174 -12.34 -32.95 8.44
N GLU A 175 -12.87 -32.29 9.47
CA GLU A 175 -13.09 -32.87 10.79
C GLU A 175 -14.48 -33.54 10.93
N SER A 176 -15.29 -33.48 9.87
CA SER A 176 -16.69 -33.92 9.85
C SER A 176 -16.93 -35.03 8.83
N ASP A 177 -17.94 -35.88 9.07
CA ASP A 177 -18.31 -36.98 8.18
C ASP A 177 -19.81 -37.03 7.85
N GLY A 178 -20.17 -37.80 6.83
CA GLY A 178 -21.55 -38.16 6.50
C GLY A 178 -22.47 -36.96 6.28
N ALA A 179 -23.54 -36.86 7.09
CA ALA A 179 -24.56 -35.81 6.95
C ALA A 179 -24.04 -34.41 7.32
N GLU A 180 -23.16 -34.31 8.33
CA GLU A 180 -22.60 -33.05 8.80
C GLU A 180 -21.69 -32.41 7.74
N ARG A 181 -20.78 -33.20 7.16
CA ARG A 181 -19.92 -32.75 6.06
C ARG A 181 -20.72 -32.24 4.85
N ARG A 182 -21.85 -32.90 4.54
CA ARG A 182 -22.76 -32.45 3.47
C ARG A 182 -23.44 -31.12 3.80
N ALA A 183 -23.83 -30.90 5.05
CA ALA A 183 -24.41 -29.63 5.50
C ALA A 183 -23.37 -28.49 5.41
N ILE A 184 -22.15 -28.70 5.87
CA ILE A 184 -21.04 -27.72 5.78
C ILE A 184 -20.75 -27.38 4.31
N SER A 185 -20.71 -28.40 3.44
CA SER A 185 -20.48 -28.21 2.01
C SER A 185 -21.62 -27.42 1.34
N ALA A 186 -22.87 -27.60 1.77
CA ALA A 186 -24.00 -26.79 1.30
C ALA A 186 -23.90 -25.33 1.79
N GLU A 187 -23.51 -25.11 3.04
CA GLU A 187 -23.25 -23.78 3.61
C GLU A 187 -22.09 -23.06 2.89
N MET A 188 -21.10 -23.80 2.39
CA MET A 188 -19.95 -23.25 1.69
C MET A 188 -20.30 -22.63 0.32
N LYS A 189 -21.33 -23.13 -0.37
CA LYS A 189 -21.72 -22.67 -1.73
C LYS A 189 -21.93 -21.15 -1.84
N PRO A 190 -22.78 -20.50 -1.02
CA PRO A 190 -22.96 -19.04 -1.08
C PRO A 190 -21.67 -18.26 -0.81
N TRP A 191 -20.76 -18.79 0.03
CA TRP A 191 -19.46 -18.17 0.24
C TRP A 191 -18.57 -18.27 -1.00
N THR A 192 -18.59 -19.41 -1.71
CA THR A 192 -17.88 -19.55 -2.99
C THR A 192 -18.40 -18.57 -4.04
N GLU A 193 -19.72 -18.38 -4.16
CA GLU A 193 -20.31 -17.39 -5.08
C GLU A 193 -19.88 -15.95 -4.76
N LEU A 194 -19.87 -15.61 -3.46
CA LEU A 194 -19.40 -14.30 -3.01
C LEU A 194 -17.91 -14.10 -3.26
N LEU A 195 -17.12 -15.18 -3.18
CA LEU A 195 -15.68 -15.16 -3.42
C LEU A 195 -15.37 -15.00 -4.91
N ILE A 196 -16.13 -15.66 -5.78
CA ILE A 196 -16.04 -15.51 -7.24
C ILE A 196 -16.36 -14.07 -7.63
N SER A 197 -17.51 -13.53 -7.21
CA SER A 197 -17.94 -12.17 -7.58
C SER A 197 -16.96 -11.10 -7.08
N SER A 198 -16.59 -11.11 -5.80
CA SER A 198 -15.61 -10.15 -5.27
C SER A 198 -14.20 -10.36 -5.80
N GLY A 199 -13.82 -11.61 -6.13
CA GLY A 199 -12.53 -11.91 -6.74
C GLY A 199 -12.43 -11.39 -8.16
N ALA A 200 -13.50 -11.51 -8.93
CA ALA A 200 -13.57 -11.01 -10.29
C ALA A 200 -13.48 -9.47 -10.37
N GLU A 201 -14.15 -8.76 -9.45
CA GLU A 201 -14.00 -7.30 -9.32
C GLU A 201 -12.54 -6.89 -9.05
N ILE A 202 -11.83 -7.66 -8.22
CA ILE A 202 -10.41 -7.41 -7.90
C ILE A 202 -9.52 -7.66 -9.12
N VAL A 203 -9.71 -8.78 -9.82
CA VAL A 203 -8.92 -9.13 -11.01
C VAL A 203 -9.11 -8.10 -12.12
N ALA A 204 -10.35 -7.75 -12.43
CA ALA A 204 -10.65 -6.75 -13.46
C ALA A 204 -10.01 -5.40 -13.14
N ALA A 205 -10.12 -4.92 -11.89
CA ALA A 205 -9.50 -3.67 -11.47
C ALA A 205 -7.96 -3.71 -11.49
N ARG A 206 -7.35 -4.86 -11.14
CA ARG A 206 -5.88 -5.05 -11.24
C ARG A 206 -5.40 -5.02 -12.69
N ASN A 207 -6.11 -5.68 -13.58
CA ASN A 207 -5.80 -5.67 -15.02
C ASN A 207 -5.96 -4.27 -15.63
N GLU A 208 -7.02 -3.55 -15.27
CA GLU A 208 -7.24 -2.16 -15.68
C GLU A 208 -6.12 -1.24 -15.18
N LEU A 209 -5.70 -1.40 -13.92
CA LEU A 209 -4.57 -0.66 -13.34
C LEU A 209 -3.27 -0.95 -14.09
N LEU A 210 -2.98 -2.23 -14.39
CA LEU A 210 -1.76 -2.60 -15.12
C LEU A 210 -1.74 -2.04 -16.55
N ARG A 211 -2.90 -2.00 -17.23
CA ARG A 211 -3.03 -1.31 -18.52
C ARG A 211 -2.78 0.18 -18.41
N ALA A 212 -3.35 0.83 -17.40
CA ALA A 212 -3.16 2.26 -17.16
C ALA A 212 -1.70 2.61 -16.79
N LEU A 213 -1.00 1.71 -16.08
CA LEU A 213 0.40 1.87 -15.70
C LEU A 213 1.39 1.60 -16.84
N ALA A 214 1.03 0.83 -17.87
CA ALA A 214 1.98 0.34 -18.87
C ALA A 214 2.77 1.48 -19.55
N GLY A 215 2.08 2.54 -19.98
CA GLY A 215 2.70 3.71 -20.60
C GLY A 215 3.61 4.48 -19.63
N PRO A 216 3.09 4.98 -18.50
CA PRO A 216 3.88 5.68 -17.49
C PRO A 216 5.09 4.88 -17.00
N LEU A 217 4.93 3.57 -16.78
CA LEU A 217 6.02 2.67 -16.34
C LEU A 217 7.15 2.59 -17.36
N THR A 218 6.80 2.41 -18.64
CA THR A 218 7.79 2.33 -19.71
C THR A 218 8.55 3.65 -19.85
N THR A 219 7.82 4.77 -19.83
CA THR A 219 8.41 6.12 -19.93
C THR A 219 9.34 6.42 -18.76
N ALA A 220 8.88 6.19 -17.53
CA ALA A 220 9.67 6.43 -16.33
C ALA A 220 10.90 5.54 -16.25
N HIS A 221 10.81 4.28 -16.71
CA HIS A 221 11.96 3.38 -16.72
C HIS A 221 13.04 3.82 -17.69
N ARG A 222 12.67 4.26 -18.91
CA ARG A 222 13.62 4.85 -19.87
C ARG A 222 14.31 6.11 -19.35
N GLU A 223 13.61 6.91 -18.55
CA GLU A 223 14.18 8.10 -17.91
C GLU A 223 15.25 7.73 -16.88
N VAL A 224 14.98 6.74 -16.02
CA VAL A 224 15.88 6.36 -14.92
C VAL A 224 17.01 5.42 -15.38
N ALA A 225 16.77 4.66 -16.44
CA ALA A 225 17.69 3.65 -16.95
C ALA A 225 17.65 3.56 -18.49
N PRO A 226 18.16 4.58 -19.20
CA PRO A 226 18.04 4.69 -20.66
C PRO A 226 18.77 3.60 -21.45
N THR A 227 19.65 2.83 -20.81
CA THR A 227 20.39 1.71 -21.42
C THR A 227 19.76 0.35 -21.14
N GLU A 228 18.73 0.30 -20.29
CA GLU A 228 17.95 -0.91 -20.03
C GLU A 228 16.81 -1.04 -21.07
N GLY A 229 16.36 -2.28 -21.30
CA GLY A 229 15.23 -2.56 -22.20
C GLY A 229 13.88 -2.11 -21.65
N ASP A 230 12.85 -2.09 -22.50
CA ASP A 230 11.53 -1.58 -22.11
C ASP A 230 10.90 -2.43 -21.00
N LEU A 231 10.62 -1.77 -19.87
CA LEU A 231 10.01 -2.39 -18.70
C LEU A 231 8.50 -2.54 -18.87
N THR A 232 8.00 -3.75 -18.67
CA THR A 232 6.58 -4.09 -18.69
C THR A 232 6.19 -4.93 -17.48
N ALA A 233 4.95 -4.78 -17.01
CA ALA A 233 4.40 -5.51 -15.87
C ALA A 233 3.25 -6.42 -16.32
N HIS A 234 3.21 -7.65 -15.81
CA HIS A 234 2.30 -8.71 -16.28
C HIS A 234 1.61 -9.40 -15.11
N TYR A 235 0.29 -9.51 -15.19
CA TYR A 235 -0.50 -10.27 -14.22
C TYR A 235 -0.32 -11.77 -14.44
N VAL A 236 -0.06 -12.51 -13.37
CA VAL A 236 0.14 -13.97 -13.40
C VAL A 236 -0.89 -14.61 -12.50
N SER A 237 -1.77 -15.43 -13.07
CA SER A 237 -2.82 -16.14 -12.35
C SER A 237 -2.88 -17.59 -12.80
N ARG A 238 -3.42 -18.48 -11.95
CA ARG A 238 -3.64 -19.89 -12.32
C ARG A 238 -4.80 -20.02 -13.30
N GLU A 239 -5.77 -19.13 -13.15
CA GLU A 239 -7.01 -19.00 -13.90
C GLU A 239 -6.75 -18.51 -15.34
N ALA A 240 -5.52 -18.08 -15.62
CA ALA A 240 -5.05 -17.56 -16.91
C ALA A 240 -5.89 -16.37 -17.40
N HIS A 241 -6.22 -15.46 -16.50
CA HIS A 241 -6.91 -14.21 -16.81
C HIS A 241 -6.17 -13.42 -17.90
N LEU A 242 -6.93 -12.89 -18.86
CA LEU A 242 -6.42 -12.00 -19.90
C LEU A 242 -6.42 -10.56 -19.40
N LEU A 243 -5.53 -9.73 -19.96
CA LEU A 243 -5.38 -8.34 -19.56
C LEU A 243 -6.63 -7.49 -19.84
N ASP A 244 -7.44 -7.88 -20.83
CA ASP A 244 -8.69 -7.21 -21.20
C ASP A 244 -9.94 -7.89 -20.60
N ASP A 245 -9.77 -8.88 -19.71
CA ASP A 245 -10.89 -9.48 -19.00
C ASP A 245 -11.61 -8.43 -18.14
N ASP A 246 -12.92 -8.33 -18.33
CA ASP A 246 -13.80 -7.65 -17.39
C ASP A 246 -14.18 -8.57 -16.21
N ALA A 247 -15.05 -8.07 -15.33
CA ALA A 247 -15.47 -8.83 -14.16
C ALA A 247 -16.28 -10.08 -14.52
N ASP A 248 -17.04 -10.10 -15.63
CA ASP A 248 -17.85 -11.26 -16.00
C ASP A 248 -16.98 -12.37 -16.59
N ALA A 249 -16.00 -12.00 -17.43
CA ALA A 249 -14.97 -12.92 -17.91
C ALA A 249 -14.16 -13.49 -16.74
N ALA A 250 -13.66 -12.64 -15.84
CA ALA A 250 -12.91 -13.09 -14.67
C ALA A 250 -13.73 -14.01 -13.75
N ALA A 251 -15.02 -13.72 -13.54
CA ALA A 251 -15.92 -14.59 -12.76
C ALA A 251 -16.11 -15.97 -13.42
N THR A 252 -16.18 -16.01 -14.75
CA THR A 252 -16.27 -17.26 -15.52
C THR A 252 -15.02 -18.13 -15.35
N HIS A 253 -13.84 -17.51 -15.44
CA HIS A 253 -12.56 -18.19 -15.20
C HIS A 253 -12.45 -18.73 -13.76
N LEU A 254 -12.76 -17.89 -12.77
CA LEU A 254 -12.74 -18.28 -11.36
C LEU A 254 -13.68 -19.45 -11.08
N ARG A 255 -14.92 -19.40 -11.58
CA ARG A 255 -15.91 -20.46 -11.39
C ARG A 255 -15.40 -21.81 -11.89
N ARG A 256 -14.85 -21.83 -13.10
CA ARG A 256 -14.24 -23.03 -13.67
C ARG A 256 -13.12 -23.57 -12.78
N SER A 257 -12.21 -22.70 -12.33
CA SER A 257 -11.10 -23.13 -11.48
C SER A 257 -11.54 -23.57 -10.08
N PHE A 258 -12.62 -23.01 -9.52
CA PHE A 258 -13.22 -23.53 -8.29
C PHE A 258 -13.79 -24.94 -8.48
N ASP A 259 -14.47 -25.20 -9.59
CA ASP A 259 -15.01 -26.53 -9.89
C ASP A 259 -13.87 -27.56 -10.08
N GLU A 260 -12.81 -27.19 -10.80
CA GLU A 260 -11.63 -28.03 -11.04
C GLU A 260 -10.83 -28.33 -9.75
N THR A 261 -10.82 -27.42 -8.78
CA THR A 261 -10.02 -27.55 -7.56
C THR A 261 -10.81 -28.01 -6.33
N ALA A 262 -12.14 -28.13 -6.43
CA ALA A 262 -13.03 -28.43 -5.31
C ALA A 262 -12.59 -29.65 -4.47
N GLU A 263 -12.21 -30.75 -5.14
CA GLU A 263 -11.71 -31.95 -4.45
C GLU A 263 -10.39 -31.70 -3.72
N SER A 264 -9.43 -31.06 -4.40
CA SER A 264 -8.13 -30.72 -3.82
C SER A 264 -8.23 -29.76 -2.63
N GLU A 265 -9.09 -28.73 -2.74
CA GLU A 265 -9.37 -27.80 -1.65
C GLU A 265 -10.03 -28.52 -0.46
N GLY A 266 -10.93 -29.45 -0.75
CA GLY A 266 -11.58 -30.30 0.25
C GLY A 266 -10.57 -31.15 1.04
N TYR A 267 -9.54 -31.69 0.40
CA TYR A 267 -8.47 -32.44 1.10
C TYR A 267 -7.47 -31.52 1.82
N GLN A 268 -7.16 -30.35 1.25
CA GLN A 268 -6.15 -29.45 1.81
C GLN A 268 -6.69 -28.49 2.88
N GLY A 269 -8.01 -28.39 3.03
CA GLY A 269 -8.67 -27.57 4.06
C GLY A 269 -8.51 -26.06 3.82
N HIS A 270 -8.22 -25.63 2.60
CA HIS A 270 -8.05 -24.22 2.28
C HIS A 270 -8.22 -23.95 0.78
N THR A 271 -8.53 -22.69 0.45
CA THR A 271 -8.78 -22.23 -0.91
C THR A 271 -7.50 -22.16 -1.74
N LEU A 272 -7.53 -22.66 -2.98
CA LEU A 272 -6.38 -22.79 -3.88
C LEU A 272 -6.41 -21.85 -5.09
N VAL A 273 -7.56 -21.18 -5.34
CA VAL A 273 -7.80 -20.35 -6.53
C VAL A 273 -8.29 -18.95 -6.16
N GLY A 274 -7.96 -17.98 -7.00
CA GLY A 274 -8.38 -16.58 -6.93
C GLY A 274 -7.29 -15.58 -6.56
N PRO A 275 -7.61 -14.27 -6.56
CA PRO A 275 -6.64 -13.17 -6.54
C PRO A 275 -5.70 -13.09 -5.32
N HIS A 276 -5.94 -13.86 -4.27
CA HIS A 276 -5.00 -14.00 -3.15
C HIS A 276 -3.80 -14.92 -3.47
N ARG A 277 -3.87 -15.70 -4.55
CA ARG A 277 -2.82 -16.59 -5.04
C ARG A 277 -2.06 -16.02 -6.23
N ASP A 278 -2.68 -15.10 -6.96
CA ASP A 278 -2.11 -14.45 -8.13
C ASP A 278 -0.84 -13.65 -7.83
N ASP A 279 -0.12 -13.31 -8.87
CA ASP A 279 1.17 -12.65 -8.81
C ASP A 279 1.33 -11.60 -9.91
N LEU A 280 2.40 -10.82 -9.81
CA LEU A 280 2.84 -9.85 -10.80
C LEU A 280 4.27 -10.21 -11.21
N THR A 281 4.60 -10.13 -12.49
CA THR A 281 5.99 -10.25 -12.96
C THR A 281 6.38 -9.05 -13.79
N PHE A 282 7.67 -8.73 -13.79
CA PHE A 282 8.24 -7.64 -14.54
C PHE A 282 9.17 -8.20 -15.62
N LYS A 283 9.07 -7.64 -16.82
CA LYS A 283 9.90 -8.03 -17.96
C LYS A 283 10.60 -6.82 -18.55
N ALA A 284 11.86 -6.98 -18.92
CA ALA A 284 12.60 -6.03 -19.76
C ALA A 284 12.86 -6.67 -21.12
N ASP A 285 12.48 -6.01 -22.22
CA ASP A 285 12.53 -6.55 -23.59
C ASP A 285 11.95 -7.98 -23.69
N GLY A 286 10.84 -8.21 -22.98
CA GLY A 286 10.14 -9.49 -22.95
C GLY A 286 10.79 -10.58 -22.10
N LYS A 287 11.94 -10.35 -21.46
CA LYS A 287 12.61 -11.30 -20.57
C LYS A 287 12.23 -11.07 -19.12
N ASP A 288 11.88 -12.13 -18.39
CA ASP A 288 11.57 -12.07 -16.96
C ASP A 288 12.78 -11.55 -16.17
N LEU A 289 12.57 -10.53 -15.35
CA LEU A 289 13.60 -9.88 -14.55
C LEU A 289 13.91 -10.63 -13.25
N ALA A 290 12.96 -11.36 -12.66
CA ALA A 290 13.16 -12.01 -11.38
C ALA A 290 14.44 -12.89 -11.30
N PRO A 291 14.77 -13.72 -12.32
CA PRO A 291 15.97 -14.57 -12.27
C PRO A 291 17.29 -13.86 -12.65
N ILE A 292 17.25 -12.70 -13.32
CA ILE A 292 18.42 -12.10 -13.96
C ILE A 292 18.73 -10.67 -13.50
N ALA A 293 17.81 -10.01 -12.78
CA ALA A 293 17.94 -8.59 -12.46
C ALA A 293 19.08 -8.34 -11.47
N SER A 294 20.05 -7.53 -11.91
CA SER A 294 21.05 -6.94 -11.03
C SER A 294 20.41 -6.01 -9.98
N ARG A 295 21.12 -5.71 -8.89
CA ARG A 295 20.65 -4.75 -7.87
C ARG A 295 20.32 -3.37 -8.46
N GLY A 296 21.11 -2.92 -9.44
CA GLY A 296 20.88 -1.66 -10.15
C GLY A 296 19.55 -1.66 -10.91
N GLN A 297 19.28 -2.72 -11.68
CA GLN A 297 18.02 -2.88 -12.42
C GLN A 297 16.80 -2.96 -11.50
N GLN A 298 16.94 -3.64 -10.35
CA GLN A 298 15.89 -3.67 -9.35
C GLN A 298 15.56 -2.24 -8.86
N ARG A 299 16.58 -1.43 -8.57
CA ARG A 299 16.39 -0.02 -8.15
C ARG A 299 15.81 0.85 -9.26
N SER A 300 16.25 0.68 -10.51
CA SER A 300 15.66 1.35 -11.68
C SER A 300 14.17 1.08 -11.78
N LEU A 301 13.78 -0.19 -11.64
CA LEU A 301 12.38 -0.62 -11.70
C LEU A 301 11.54 -0.02 -10.57
N LEU A 302 12.05 -0.01 -9.34
CA LEU A 302 11.32 0.56 -8.20
C LEU A 302 11.08 2.06 -8.39
N LEU A 303 12.09 2.79 -8.85
CA LEU A 303 11.95 4.21 -9.17
C LEU A 303 10.99 4.45 -10.33
N ALA A 304 11.08 3.64 -11.38
CA ALA A 304 10.17 3.72 -12.51
C ALA A 304 8.72 3.49 -12.09
N LEU A 305 8.47 2.48 -11.25
CA LEU A 305 7.13 2.19 -10.73
C LEU A 305 6.62 3.32 -9.84
N LEU A 306 7.48 3.89 -8.99
CA LEU A 306 7.13 5.04 -8.15
C LEU A 306 6.74 6.26 -9.01
N PHE A 307 7.51 6.57 -10.04
CA PHE A 307 7.22 7.68 -10.94
C PHE A 307 5.97 7.43 -11.78
N ALA A 308 5.74 6.19 -12.21
CA ALA A 308 4.52 5.78 -12.88
C ALA A 308 3.29 5.89 -11.98
N GLU A 309 3.41 5.52 -10.69
CA GLU A 309 2.34 5.68 -9.68
C GLU A 309 2.01 7.17 -9.49
N ILE A 310 3.03 8.04 -9.39
CA ILE A 310 2.85 9.49 -9.31
C ILE A 310 2.11 10.02 -10.54
N GLU A 311 2.58 9.68 -11.74
CA GLU A 311 1.99 10.14 -13.00
C GLU A 311 0.54 9.67 -13.16
N LEU A 312 0.26 8.40 -12.87
CA LEU A 312 -1.07 7.82 -12.93
C LEU A 312 -2.03 8.56 -11.99
N LEU A 313 -1.66 8.70 -10.72
CA LEU A 313 -2.51 9.38 -9.73
C LEU A 313 -2.69 10.86 -10.05
N THR A 314 -1.65 11.52 -10.58
CA THR A 314 -1.71 12.92 -11.01
C THR A 314 -2.69 13.11 -12.17
N THR A 315 -2.61 12.23 -13.17
CA THR A 315 -3.46 12.30 -14.37
C THR A 315 -4.92 12.00 -14.05
N ASP A 316 -5.17 11.02 -13.17
CA ASP A 316 -6.52 10.60 -12.79
C ASP A 316 -7.23 11.62 -11.87
N HIS A 317 -6.51 12.19 -10.89
CA HIS A 317 -7.10 13.10 -9.88
C HIS A 317 -6.86 14.59 -10.16
N GLY A 318 -6.04 14.93 -11.15
CA GLY A 318 -5.72 16.32 -11.53
C GLY A 318 -4.72 17.02 -10.60
N GLU A 319 -4.27 16.36 -9.54
CA GLU A 319 -3.28 16.88 -8.59
C GLU A 319 -2.24 15.82 -8.24
N PRO A 320 -0.95 16.20 -8.07
CA PRO A 320 0.06 15.25 -7.65
C PRO A 320 -0.21 14.65 -6.26
N PRO A 321 0.02 13.34 -6.06
CA PRO A 321 -0.12 12.71 -4.77
C PRO A 321 0.97 13.19 -3.79
N LEU A 322 0.74 12.96 -2.49
CA LEU A 322 1.80 13.03 -1.49
C LEU A 322 2.83 11.93 -1.78
N LEU A 323 4.11 12.29 -1.86
CA LEU A 323 5.17 11.29 -1.98
C LEU A 323 5.76 10.94 -0.62
N LEU A 324 5.78 9.65 -0.30
CA LEU A 324 6.41 9.10 0.90
C LEU A 324 7.64 8.28 0.53
N LEU A 325 8.79 8.60 1.13
CA LEU A 325 10.03 7.86 0.95
C LEU A 325 10.54 7.40 2.31
N ASP A 326 10.46 6.11 2.60
CA ASP A 326 10.98 5.54 3.84
C ASP A 326 12.34 4.86 3.60
N ASP A 327 13.40 5.52 4.05
CA ASP A 327 14.80 5.08 3.90
C ASP A 327 15.21 4.74 2.44
N ALA A 328 14.65 5.45 1.46
CA ALA A 328 14.87 5.15 0.04
C ALA A 328 16.28 5.50 -0.48
N PHE A 329 16.92 6.51 0.11
CA PHE A 329 18.15 7.10 -0.43
C PHE A 329 19.42 6.28 -0.20
N SER A 330 19.42 5.46 0.85
CA SER A 330 20.51 4.54 1.19
C SER A 330 20.67 3.43 0.14
N GLU A 331 19.61 3.15 -0.63
CA GLU A 331 19.60 2.14 -1.68
C GLU A 331 20.01 2.66 -3.06
N LEU A 332 20.13 3.98 -3.27
CA LEU A 332 20.33 4.54 -4.63
C LEU A 332 21.79 4.94 -4.88
N ASP A 333 22.27 4.66 -6.10
CA ASP A 333 23.50 5.24 -6.63
C ASP A 333 23.32 6.74 -6.99
N PRO A 334 24.42 7.48 -7.21
CA PRO A 334 24.36 8.93 -7.43
C PRO A 334 23.45 9.38 -8.57
N GLU A 335 23.48 8.68 -9.71
CA GLU A 335 22.68 9.05 -10.89
C GLU A 335 21.18 8.89 -10.60
N ARG A 336 20.78 7.74 -10.05
CA ARG A 336 19.38 7.49 -9.66
C ARG A 336 18.91 8.44 -8.55
N ARG A 337 19.79 8.75 -7.59
CA ARG A 337 19.52 9.75 -6.54
C ARG A 337 19.23 11.12 -7.14
N ASP A 338 19.98 11.52 -8.17
CA ASP A 338 19.79 12.82 -8.79
C ASP A 338 18.48 12.94 -9.56
N HIS A 339 18.06 11.89 -10.26
CA HIS A 339 16.74 11.81 -10.90
C HIS A 339 15.62 11.89 -9.86
N LEU A 340 15.74 11.12 -8.76
CA LEU A 340 14.79 11.18 -7.66
C LEU A 340 14.66 12.60 -7.13
N VAL A 341 15.77 13.23 -6.74
CA VAL A 341 15.78 14.59 -6.17
C VAL A 341 15.12 15.62 -7.10
N GLN A 342 15.37 15.55 -8.40
CA GLN A 342 14.72 16.46 -9.37
C GLN A 342 13.19 16.33 -9.35
N ARG A 343 12.67 15.09 -9.28
CA ARG A 343 11.23 14.82 -9.17
C ARG A 343 10.67 15.22 -7.81
N LEU A 344 11.42 15.06 -6.72
CA LEU A 344 10.95 15.45 -5.38
C LEU A 344 10.69 16.95 -5.27
N THR A 345 11.55 17.76 -5.87
CA THR A 345 11.46 19.22 -5.75
C THR A 345 10.35 19.83 -6.59
N SER A 346 9.79 19.09 -7.55
CA SER A 346 8.63 19.55 -8.34
C SER A 346 7.29 19.18 -7.71
N LEU A 347 7.27 18.27 -6.73
CA LEU A 347 6.04 17.85 -6.07
C LEU A 347 5.60 18.86 -4.99
N PRO A 348 4.28 19.08 -4.81
CA PRO A 348 3.76 20.00 -3.81
C PRO A 348 4.18 19.64 -2.39
N GLN A 349 4.33 18.34 -2.09
CA GLN A 349 4.75 17.87 -0.79
C GLN A 349 5.37 16.47 -0.89
N THR A 350 6.52 16.30 -0.23
CA THR A 350 7.20 15.01 -0.08
C THR A 350 7.62 14.82 1.37
N ILE A 351 7.46 13.62 1.93
CA ILE A 351 7.96 13.27 3.27
C ILE A 351 8.98 12.15 3.14
N ILE A 352 10.18 12.40 3.65
CA ILE A 352 11.35 11.54 3.51
C ILE A 352 11.82 11.14 4.90
N THR A 353 12.11 9.87 5.11
CA THR A 353 12.81 9.40 6.31
C THR A 353 14.25 9.03 5.98
N THR A 354 15.16 9.30 6.91
CA THR A 354 16.56 8.87 6.80
C THR A 354 17.19 8.68 8.18
N THR A 355 18.30 7.97 8.26
CA THR A 355 19.06 7.83 9.52
C THR A 355 19.88 9.08 9.83
N THR A 356 20.51 9.66 8.80
CA THR A 356 21.35 10.85 8.88
C THR A 356 21.16 11.72 7.65
N LEU A 357 21.23 13.05 7.84
CA LEU A 357 21.15 14.00 6.73
C LEU A 357 22.30 13.82 5.71
N GLY A 358 23.43 13.23 6.14
CA GLY A 358 24.57 12.96 5.26
C GLY A 358 24.30 11.92 4.16
N ASP A 359 23.25 11.10 4.29
CA ASP A 359 22.86 10.12 3.27
C ASP A 359 22.10 10.77 2.09
N LEU A 360 21.67 12.02 2.26
CA LEU A 360 20.86 12.76 1.31
C LEU A 360 21.70 13.71 0.46
N ALA A 361 21.20 14.04 -0.73
CA ALA A 361 21.83 15.05 -1.58
C ALA A 361 21.83 16.43 -0.89
N PRO A 362 22.95 17.17 -0.83
CA PRO A 362 23.02 18.46 -0.14
C PRO A 362 21.97 19.47 -0.60
N ARG A 363 21.69 19.51 -1.91
CA ARG A 363 20.64 20.37 -2.51
C ARG A 363 19.23 20.04 -1.99
N LEU A 364 18.95 18.77 -1.71
CA LEU A 364 17.66 18.36 -1.15
C LEU A 364 17.54 18.81 0.30
N VAL A 365 18.58 18.58 1.11
CA VAL A 365 18.60 19.01 2.52
C VAL A 365 18.39 20.52 2.63
N ALA A 366 19.09 21.30 1.79
CA ALA A 366 18.95 22.76 1.77
C ALA A 366 17.55 23.25 1.37
N ALA A 367 16.81 22.49 0.55
CA ALA A 367 15.46 22.80 0.11
C ALA A 367 14.36 22.20 1.01
N SER A 368 14.73 21.50 2.09
CA SER A 368 13.79 20.74 2.92
C SER A 368 13.64 21.33 4.32
N ALA A 369 12.44 21.26 4.88
CA ALA A 369 12.30 21.39 6.32
C ALA A 369 12.75 20.08 7.00
N CYS A 370 13.71 20.17 7.93
CA CYS A 370 14.29 19.01 8.60
C CYS A 370 13.79 18.92 10.05
N GLN A 371 13.41 17.73 10.50
CA GLN A 371 12.96 17.47 11.87
C GLN A 371 13.66 16.21 12.41
N GLU A 372 14.38 16.36 13.52
CA GLU A 372 15.01 15.23 14.21
C GLU A 372 13.98 14.48 15.07
N VAL A 373 13.81 13.19 14.82
CA VAL A 373 12.99 12.29 15.64
C VAL A 373 13.92 11.49 16.54
N VAL A 374 13.68 11.56 17.85
CA VAL A 374 14.48 10.86 18.86
C VAL A 374 13.61 9.97 19.73
N ARG A 375 14.23 8.93 20.30
CA ARG A 375 13.59 8.08 21.31
C ARG A 375 13.90 8.65 22.69
N GLY A 376 12.91 9.33 23.28
CA GLY A 376 12.99 9.87 24.63
C GLY A 376 12.53 8.89 25.71
N PRO A 377 12.61 9.28 27.00
CA PRO A 377 12.20 8.44 28.14
C PRO A 377 10.72 8.05 28.10
N ARG A 378 9.89 8.88 27.46
CA ARG A 378 8.43 8.68 27.35
C ARG A 378 8.01 8.21 25.95
N GLY A 379 8.93 7.66 25.17
CA GLY A 379 8.70 7.26 23.78
C GLY A 379 9.29 8.23 22.78
N SER A 380 8.93 8.07 21.51
CA SER A 380 9.37 8.91 20.40
C SER A 380 8.86 10.35 20.51
N GLU A 381 9.70 11.31 20.14
CA GLU A 381 9.36 12.73 20.07
C GLU A 381 10.13 13.44 18.96
N VAL A 382 9.57 14.55 18.45
CA VAL A 382 10.29 15.47 17.55
C VAL A 382 11.04 16.48 18.39
N LYS A 383 12.37 16.59 18.20
CA LYS A 383 13.13 17.68 18.79
C LYS A 383 12.75 18.98 18.09
N ARG A 384 12.30 19.96 18.88
CA ARG A 384 12.17 21.33 18.39
C ARG A 384 13.58 21.90 18.24
N GLU A 385 13.93 22.35 17.03
CA GLU A 385 15.12 23.19 16.85
C GLU A 385 14.98 24.43 17.75
N ARG A 386 16.06 24.80 18.43
CA ARG A 386 16.13 26.01 19.27
C ARG A 386 16.42 27.23 18.42
#